data_AF-A0AAU6XYN8-F1
#
_entry.id   AF-A0AAU6XYN8-F1
#
_cell.length_a   1.000
_cell.length_b   1.000
_cell.length_c   1.000
_cell.angle_alpha   90.00
_cell.angle_beta   90.00
_cell.angle_gamma   90.00
#
_symmetry.space_group_name_H-M   'P 1'
#
loop_
_entity.id
_entity.type
_entity.pdbx_description
1 polymer ?
#
loop_
_entity_poly.entity_id
_entity_poly.type
_entity_poly.pdbx_seq_one_letter_code
_entity_poly.pdbx_strand_id
1 'polypeptide(L)'
;MPQANISLPELLMLIAYMSFPVWCLARAIQWLQLKKFMAVPRLVLVLLVSLVISFIITIVIWGGWPGSPMFSIICIPAVVAEGFVLLMTFLVKKSFLKK
;
A
#
# COMPACT_ATOMS: atom_id res chain seq x y z
N MET A 1 32.16 4.68 -3.48
CA MET A 1 31.72 3.72 -2.46
C MET A 1 31.26 2.47 -3.18
N PRO A 2 31.74 1.26 -2.82
CA PRO A 2 31.28 0.04 -3.48
C PRO A 2 29.76 -0.08 -3.28
N GLN A 3 29.03 -0.21 -4.39
CA GLN A 3 27.61 -0.54 -4.36
C GLN A 3 27.50 -1.93 -3.75
N ALA A 4 27.06 -2.02 -2.50
CA ALA A 4 26.65 -3.30 -1.93
C ALA A 4 25.55 -3.86 -2.84
N ASN A 5 25.81 -4.98 -3.50
CA ASN A 5 24.81 -5.70 -4.30
C ASN A 5 23.78 -6.28 -3.33
N ILE A 6 22.78 -5.49 -2.96
CA ILE A 6 21.63 -5.94 -2.19
C ILE A 6 20.94 -7.03 -3.02
N SER A 7 20.80 -8.22 -2.46
CA SER A 7 20.11 -9.30 -3.14
C SER A 7 18.60 -8.96 -3.29
N LEU A 8 17.95 -9.46 -4.35
CA LEU A 8 16.52 -9.22 -4.58
C LEU A 8 15.63 -9.57 -3.36
N PRO A 9 15.88 -10.65 -2.60
CA PRO A 9 15.13 -10.96 -1.38
C PRO A 9 15.31 -9.92 -0.26
N GLU A 10 16.54 -9.44 -0.06
CA GLU A 10 16.83 -8.40 0.96
C GLU A 10 16.17 -7.09 0.60
N LEU A 11 16.13 -6.74 -0.69
CA LEU A 11 15.42 -5.58 -1.18
C LEU A 11 13.92 -5.67 -0.92
N LEU A 12 13.30 -6.83 -1.20
CA LEU A 12 11.88 -7.06 -0.93
C LEU A 12 11.56 -7.02 0.56
N MET A 13 12.41 -7.61 1.41
CA MET A 13 12.26 -7.52 2.87
C MET A 13 12.38 -6.08 3.35
N LEU A 14 13.33 -5.31 2.82
CA LEU A 14 13.52 -3.91 3.19
C LEU A 14 12.30 -3.06 2.80
N ILE A 15 11.79 -3.24 1.58
CA ILE A 15 10.57 -2.57 1.11
C ILE A 15 9.39 -2.93 2.02
N ALA A 16 9.22 -4.23 2.33
CA ALA A 16 8.15 -4.69 3.21
C ALA A 16 8.27 -4.06 4.60
N TYR A 17 9.45 -4.07 5.22
CA TYR A 17 9.66 -3.56 6.57
C TYR A 17 9.43 -2.04 6.66
N MET A 18 9.93 -1.29 5.68
CA MET A 18 9.78 0.17 5.65
C MET A 18 8.37 0.62 5.28
N SER A 19 7.67 -0.15 4.44
CA SER A 19 6.30 0.18 3.98
C SER A 19 5.23 -0.33 4.94
N PHE A 20 5.56 -1.29 5.82
CA PHE A 20 4.61 -1.92 6.75
C PHE A 20 3.83 -0.91 7.62
N PRO A 21 4.45 0.13 8.22
CA PRO A 21 3.71 1.13 9.01
C PRO A 21 2.69 1.89 8.16
N VAL A 22 3.04 2.20 6.91
CA VAL A 22 2.18 2.92 5.95
C VAL A 22 0.98 2.05 5.58
N TRP A 23 1.22 0.76 5.27
CA TRP A 23 0.15 -0.19 4.99
C TRP A 23 -0.78 -0.39 6.18
N CYS A 24 -0.24 -0.53 7.39
CA CYS A 24 -1.05 -0.68 8.61
C CYS A 24 -1.96 0.54 8.83
N LEU A 25 -1.41 1.76 8.70
CA LEU A 25 -2.17 3.00 8.84
C LEU A 25 -3.29 3.08 7.78
N ALA A 26 -2.98 2.79 6.52
CA ALA A 26 -3.95 2.84 5.44
C ALA A 26 -5.06 1.80 5.59
N ARG A 27 -4.75 0.58 6.05
CA ARG A 27 -5.76 -0.46 6.34
C ARG A 27 -6.63 -0.09 7.54
N ALA A 28 -6.07 0.54 8.58
CA ALA A 28 -6.86 1.09 9.68
C ALA A 28 -7.85 2.16 9.20
N ILE A 29 -7.41 3.06 8.31
CA ILE A 29 -8.28 4.06 7.69
C ILE A 29 -9.38 3.40 6.84
N GLN A 30 -9.03 2.44 5.97
CA GLN A 30 -10.00 1.71 5.15
C GLN A 30 -11.02 0.98 6.01
N TRP A 31 -10.59 0.32 7.09
CA TRP A 31 -11.47 -0.34 8.04
C TRP A 31 -12.47 0.64 8.65
N LEU A 32 -11.99 1.79 9.15
CA LEU A 32 -12.87 2.82 9.71
C LEU A 32 -13.86 3.38 8.69
N GLN A 33 -13.45 3.51 7.43
CA GLN A 33 -14.30 4.02 6.36
C GLN A 33 -15.38 3.02 5.91
N LEU A 34 -15.07 1.73 5.86
CA LEU A 34 -15.93 0.70 5.26
C LEU A 34 -16.69 -0.15 6.28
N LYS A 35 -16.28 -0.21 7.56
CA LYS A 35 -16.95 -1.01 8.60
C LYS A 35 -18.43 -0.68 8.80
N LYS A 36 -18.86 0.53 8.44
CA LYS A 36 -20.26 0.97 8.53
C LYS A 36 -21.11 0.55 7.33
N PHE A 37 -20.48 0.09 6.23
CA PHE A 37 -21.17 -0.19 4.95
C PHE A 37 -21.07 -1.66 4.52
N MET A 38 -20.16 -2.44 5.11
CA MET A 38 -19.93 -3.84 4.72
C MET A 38 -19.89 -4.77 5.94
N ALA A 39 -20.34 -6.01 5.75
CA ALA A 39 -20.18 -7.07 6.74
C ALA A 39 -18.69 -7.38 6.96
N VAL A 40 -18.32 -7.68 8.21
CA VAL A 40 -16.95 -7.96 8.65
C VAL A 40 -16.19 -8.95 7.75
N PRO A 41 -16.71 -10.13 7.36
CA PRO A 41 -15.95 -11.06 6.53
C PRO A 41 -15.63 -10.52 5.13
N ARG A 42 -16.54 -9.74 4.54
CA ARG A 42 -16.29 -9.06 3.24
C ARG A 42 -15.28 -7.93 3.40
N LEU A 43 -15.34 -7.19 4.51
CA LEU A 43 -14.37 -6.13 4.80
C LEU A 43 -12.95 -6.67 4.95
N VAL A 44 -12.77 -7.79 5.68
CA VAL A 44 -11.47 -8.45 5.82
C VAL A 44 -10.93 -8.86 4.45
N LEU A 45 -11.76 -9.45 3.60
CA LEU A 45 -11.37 -9.80 2.23
C LEU A 45 -10.91 -8.57 1.43
N VAL A 46 -11.66 -7.47 1.49
CA VAL A 46 -11.31 -6.21 0.82
C VAL A 46 -9.96 -5.68 1.31
N LEU A 47 -9.69 -5.70 2.62
CA LEU A 47 -8.41 -5.27 3.18
C LEU A 47 -7.24 -6.16 2.75
N LEU A 48 -7.45 -7.48 2.64
CA LEU A 48 -6.41 -8.41 2.19
C LEU A 48 -6.10 -8.18 0.70
N VAL A 49 -7.13 -8.08 -0.14
CA VAL A 49 -6.96 -7.83 -1.58
C VAL A 49 -6.31 -6.46 -1.81
N SER A 50 -6.73 -5.42 -1.07
CA SER A 50 -6.12 -4.10 -1.18
C SER A 50 -4.66 -4.09 -0.72
N LEU A 51 -4.29 -4.90 0.29
CA LEU A 51 -2.89 -5.09 0.71
C LEU A 51 -2.02 -5.67 -0.41
N VAL A 52 -2.50 -6.72 -1.07
CA VAL A 52 -1.78 -7.33 -2.20
C VAL A 52 -1.63 -6.34 -3.35
N ILE A 53 -2.68 -5.58 -3.68
CA ILE A 53 -2.63 -4.56 -4.74
C ILE A 53 -1.61 -3.46 -4.39
N SER A 54 -1.65 -2.93 -3.16
CA SER A 54 -0.68 -1.93 -2.72
C SER A 54 0.76 -2.44 -2.79
N PHE A 55 1.00 -3.70 -2.43
CA PHE A 55 2.32 -4.31 -2.52
C PHE A 55 2.83 -4.33 -3.96
N ILE A 56 1.99 -4.78 -4.91
CA ILE A 56 2.32 -4.82 -6.34
C ILE A 56 2.61 -3.41 -6.86
N ILE A 57 1.74 -2.43 -6.56
CA ILE A 57 1.94 -1.04 -7.00
C ILE A 57 3.24 -0.46 -6.41
N THR A 58 3.53 -0.74 -5.15
CA THR A 58 4.77 -0.27 -4.48
C THR A 58 6.01 -0.81 -5.21
N ILE A 59 6.03 -2.11 -5.56
CA ILE A 59 7.12 -2.72 -6.33
C ILE A 59 7.24 -2.09 -7.72
N VAL A 60 6.13 -1.91 -8.44
CA VAL A 60 6.13 -1.35 -9.80
C VAL A 60 6.67 0.09 -9.79
N ILE A 61 6.20 0.92 -8.86
CA ILE A 61 6.68 2.31 -8.72
C ILE A 61 8.16 2.33 -8.35
N TRP A 62 8.60 1.44 -7.46
CA TRP A 62 9.99 1.35 -7.02
C TRP A 62 10.91 0.88 -8.15
N GLY A 63 10.50 -0.14 -8.92
CA GLY A 63 11.25 -0.66 -10.07
C GLY A 63 11.38 0.31 -11.25
N GLY A 64 10.47 1.27 -11.37
CA GLY A 64 10.54 2.36 -12.35
C GLY A 64 11.19 3.65 -11.84
N TRP A 65 11.65 3.70 -10.58
CA TRP A 65 12.09 4.95 -9.96
C TRP A 65 13.53 5.32 -10.38
N PRO A 66 13.77 6.50 -10.96
CA PRO A 66 15.08 6.87 -11.53
C PRO A 66 16.12 7.36 -10.49
N GLY A 67 16.02 6.97 -9.20
CA GLY A 67 16.78 7.58 -8.11
C GLY A 67 17.52 6.61 -7.18
N SER A 68 18.77 6.97 -6.83
CA SER A 68 19.67 6.32 -5.85
C SER A 68 18.98 5.92 -4.53
N PRO A 69 19.36 4.79 -3.88
CA PRO A 69 18.63 4.24 -2.75
C PRO A 69 19.03 4.94 -1.44
N MET A 70 18.22 5.88 -0.97
CA MET A 70 18.26 6.27 0.44
C MET A 70 16.83 6.31 0.97
N PHE A 71 16.66 5.67 2.13
CA PHE A 71 15.48 5.54 3.02
C PHE A 71 14.28 6.46 2.77
N SER A 72 14.50 7.75 2.53
CA SER A 72 13.45 8.74 2.19
C SER A 72 12.66 8.41 0.92
N ILE A 73 13.23 7.65 -0.01
CA ILE A 73 12.61 7.27 -1.29
C ILE A 73 11.73 6.03 -1.15
N ILE A 74 11.91 5.18 -0.13
CA ILE A 74 11.17 3.90 -0.03
C ILE A 74 9.72 4.13 0.45
N CYS A 75 9.50 5.12 1.31
CA CYS A 75 8.16 5.43 1.82
C CYS A 75 7.27 6.12 0.79
N ILE A 76 7.83 6.85 -0.18
CA ILE A 76 7.04 7.61 -1.17
C ILE A 76 6.21 6.68 -2.07
N PRO A 77 6.78 5.63 -2.70
CA PRO A 77 6.02 4.64 -3.46
C PRO A 77 4.90 3.99 -2.66
N ALA A 78 5.16 3.65 -1.38
CA ALA A 78 4.15 3.07 -0.50
C ALA A 78 3.00 4.05 -0.19
N VAL A 79 3.32 5.31 0.10
CA VAL A 79 2.32 6.36 0.34
C VAL A 79 1.49 6.64 -0.92
N VAL A 80 2.13 6.68 -2.09
CA VAL A 80 1.45 6.87 -3.38
C VAL A 80 0.52 5.69 -3.70
N ALA A 81 0.99 4.46 -3.50
CA ALA A 81 0.19 3.25 -3.67
C ALA A 81 -1.05 3.27 -2.75
N GLU A 82 -0.86 3.58 -1.47
CA GLU A 82 -1.97 3.68 -0.52
C GLU A 82 -2.91 4.85 -0.83
N GLY A 83 -2.41 5.98 -1.32
CA GLY A 83 -3.23 7.10 -1.77
C GLY A 83 -4.21 6.68 -2.88
N PHE A 84 -3.74 5.91 -3.85
CA PHE A 84 -4.58 5.38 -4.93
C PHE A 84 -5.64 4.40 -4.41
N VAL A 85 -5.23 3.48 -3.54
CA VAL A 85 -6.11 2.47 -2.93
C VAL A 85 -7.17 3.12 -2.03
N LEU A 86 -6.82 4.13 -1.25
CA LEU A 86 -7.75 4.91 -0.42
C LEU A 86 -8.71 5.73 -1.28
N LEU A 87 -8.24 6.32 -2.38
CA LEU A 87 -9.11 7.03 -3.33
C LEU A 87 -10.15 6.09 -3.93
N MET A 88 -9.76 4.91 -4.38
CA MET A 88 -10.68 3.89 -4.88
C MET A 88 -11.68 3.45 -3.81
N THR A 89 -11.22 3.27 -2.57
CA THR A 89 -12.08 2.94 -1.42
C THR A 89 -13.12 4.03 -1.17
N PHE A 90 -12.73 5.31 -1.28
CA PHE A 90 -13.63 6.44 -1.15
C PHE A 90 -14.68 6.48 -2.28
N LEU A 91 -14.27 6.23 -3.53
CA LEU A 91 -15.18 6.15 -4.67
C LEU A 91 -16.21 5.03 -4.51
N VAL A 92 -15.76 3.85 -4.07
CA VAL A 92 -16.64 2.70 -3.77
C VAL A 92 -17.64 3.08 -2.67
N LYS A 93 -17.16 3.65 -1.55
CA LYS A 93 -18.02 4.13 -0.47
C LYS A 93 -19.07 5.14 -0.96
N LYS A 94 -18.69 6.10 -1.80
CA LYS A 94 -19.61 7.09 -2.37
C LYS A 94 -20.68 6.44 -3.25
N SER A 95 -20.36 5.37 -3.96
CA SER A 95 -21.33 4.60 -4.74
C SER A 95 -22.38 3.92 -3.85
N PHE A 96 -21.97 3.37 -2.70
CA PHE A 96 -22.90 2.79 -1.72
C PHE A 96 -23.83 3.81 -1.06
N LEU A 97 -23.38 5.06 -0.86
CA LEU A 97 -24.19 6.14 -0.29
C LEU A 97 -25.26 6.71 -1.24
N LYS A 98 -25.14 6.44 -2.54
CA LYS A 98 -26.11 6.89 -3.56
C LYS A 98 -27.24 5.88 -3.82
N LYS A 99 -27.16 4.69 -3.24
CA LYS A 99 -28.22 3.68 -3.24
C LYS A 99 -29.05 3.85 -1.97
#